data_AF-A0A444EU60-F1
#
_entry.id   AF-A0A444EU60-F1
#
_cell.length_a   1.000
_cell.length_b   1.000
_cell.length_c   1.000
_cell.angle_alpha   90.00
_cell.angle_beta   90.00
_cell.angle_gamma   90.00
#
_symmetry.space_group_name_H-M   'P 1'
#
loop_
_entity.id
_entity.type
_entity.pdbx_description
1 polymer ?
#
loop_
_entity_poly.entity_id
_entity_poly.type
_entity_poly.pdbx_seq_one_letter_code
_entity_poly.pdbx_strand_id
1 'polypeptide(L)' 'MGLRSFVEVSRDSHFPLENLPYGVFRPTSTAGGDGSPTAPRPGVAIGDFVLDLSVISAAGLFDGPILKDSPCFLQVMA' A
#
# COMPACT_ATOMS: atom_id res chain seq x y z
N MET A 1 -14.11 9.63 -21.16
CA MET A 1 -14.52 8.92 -19.94
C MET A 1 -13.25 8.70 -19.13
N GLY A 2 -13.14 9.29 -17.94
CA GLY A 2 -11.96 9.13 -17.09
C GLY A 2 -11.88 7.73 -16.47
N LEU A 3 -10.68 7.32 -16.07
CA LEU A 3 -10.46 6.11 -15.28
C LEU A 3 -11.27 6.20 -13.98
N ARG A 4 -11.83 5.07 -13.53
CA ARG A 4 -12.55 4.99 -12.26
C ARG A 4 -11.88 3.93 -11.40
N SER A 5 -11.62 4.29 -10.15
CA SER A 5 -11.17 3.33 -9.14
C SER A 5 -12.34 2.45 -8.72
N PHE A 6 -12.04 1.20 -8.33
CA PHE A 6 -13.01 0.36 -7.62
C PHE A 6 -13.14 0.78 -6.15
N VAL A 7 -12.16 1.52 -5.62
CA VAL A 7 -12.26 2.19 -4.33
C VAL A 7 -13.06 3.46 -4.53
N GLU A 8 -14.10 3.65 -3.74
CA GLU A 8 -14.87 4.88 -3.74
C GLU A 8 -14.00 6.01 -3.18
N VAL A 9 -13.76 7.04 -4.01
CA VAL A 9 -12.96 8.20 -3.64
C VAL A 9 -13.84 9.44 -3.76
N SER A 10 -13.91 10.23 -2.69
CA SER A 10 -14.61 11.52 -2.71
C SER A 10 -14.01 12.44 -3.78
N ARG A 11 -14.86 13.23 -4.44
CA ARG A 11 -14.41 14.21 -5.46
C ARG A 11 -13.50 15.28 -4.88
N ASP A 12 -13.62 15.56 -3.59
CA ASP A 12 -12.82 16.57 -2.89
C ASP A 12 -11.59 15.94 -2.20
N SER A 13 -11.31 14.65 -2.43
CA SER A 13 -10.15 13.98 -1.86
C SER A 13 -8.85 14.54 -2.45
N HIS A 14 -7.87 14.77 -1.58
CA HIS A 14 -6.50 15.07 -2.00
C HIS A 14 -5.76 13.86 -2.60
N PHE A 15 -6.35 12.66 -2.49
CA PHE A 15 -5.75 11.40 -2.95
C PHE A 15 -6.64 10.71 -4.00
N PRO A 16 -6.89 11.37 -5.14
CA PRO A 16 -7.63 10.75 -6.23
C PRO A 16 -6.78 9.67 -6.93
N LEU A 17 -7.42 8.88 -7.79
CA LEU A 17 -6.77 7.79 -8.54
C LEU A 17 -5.59 8.27 -9.39
N GLU A 18 -5.61 9.53 -9.81
CA GLU A 18 -4.58 10.13 -10.64
C GLU A 18 -3.32 10.55 -9.85
N ASN A 19 -3.42 10.64 -8.51
CA ASN A 19 -2.32 11.14 -7.67
C ASN A 19 -1.44 10.01 -7.11
N LEU A 20 -2.08 8.99 -6.53
CA LEU A 20 -1.42 7.80 -5.92
C LEU A 20 -0.04 8.08 -5.29
N PRO A 21 0.07 9.00 -4.31
CA PRO A 21 1.36 9.34 -3.72
C PRO A 21 1.88 8.19 -2.86
N TYR A 22 3.21 8.01 -2.89
CA TYR A 22 3.91 7.02 -2.09
C TYR A 22 4.29 7.59 -0.73
N GLY A 23 4.17 6.76 0.31
CA GLY A 23 4.58 7.10 1.67
C GLY A 23 4.95 5.88 2.49
N VAL A 24 5.38 6.10 3.73
CA VAL A 24 5.66 5.04 4.70
C VAL A 24 4.69 5.17 5.87
N PHE A 25 4.02 4.09 6.23
CA PHE A 25 3.03 4.06 7.31
C PHE A 25 3.30 2.89 8.26
N ARG A 26 2.71 2.94 9.46
CA ARG A 26 2.72 1.82 10.41
C ARG A 26 1.29 1.30 10.57
N PRO A 27 0.98 0.08 10.11
CA PRO A 27 -0.31 -0.53 10.39
C PRO A 27 -0.58 -0.58 11.90
N THR A 28 -1.76 -0.15 12.32
CA THR A 28 -2.18 -0.20 13.72
C THR A 28 -2.62 -1.60 14.17
N SER A 29 -2.82 -2.52 13.22
CA SER A 29 -3.22 -3.90 13.52
C SER A 29 -2.05 -4.67 14.15
N THR A 30 -2.25 -5.10 15.39
CA THR A 30 -1.40 -6.03 16.16
C THR A 30 -1.41 -7.41 15.49
N ALA A 31 -0.72 -7.56 14.36
CA ALA A 31 -0.56 -8.87 13.70
C ALA A 31 0.23 -9.87 14.57
N GLY A 32 0.99 -9.38 15.57
CA GLY A 32 1.40 -10.14 16.74
C GLY A 32 0.55 -9.69 17.92
N GLY A 33 -0.20 -10.58 18.57
CA GLY A 33 -1.11 -10.27 19.67
C GLY A 33 -0.45 -9.75 20.96
N ASP A 34 0.80 -9.28 20.90
CA ASP A 34 1.64 -8.84 22.02
C ASP A 34 1.64 -7.31 22.21
N GLY A 35 0.90 -6.56 21.39
CA GLY A 35 0.87 -5.10 21.44
C GLY A 35 2.14 -4.44 20.87
N SER A 36 3.03 -5.20 20.23
CA SER A 36 4.23 -4.66 19.60
C SER A 36 3.87 -3.85 18.35
N PRO A 37 4.47 -2.65 18.16
CA PRO A 37 4.24 -1.85 16.96
C PRO A 37 4.74 -2.58 15.72
N THR A 38 3.92 -2.59 14.66
CA THR A 38 4.30 -3.21 13.39
C THR A 38 5.44 -2.44 12.71
N ALA A 39 6.23 -3.16 11.92
CA ALA A 39 7.30 -2.57 11.12
C ALA A 39 6.73 -1.58 10.09
N PRO A 40 7.42 -0.43 9.84
CA PRO A 40 6.93 0.61 8.94
C PRO A 40 7.00 0.21 7.45
N ARG A 41 5.86 0.17 6.78
CA ARG A 41 5.73 -0.38 5.42
C ARG A 41 5.51 0.73 4.37
N PRO A 42 6.00 0.52 3.13
CA PRO A 42 5.66 1.40 2.02
C PRO A 42 4.20 1.21 1.60
N GLY A 43 3.52 2.31 1.33
CA GLY A 43 2.12 2.33 0.93
C GLY A 43 1.77 3.46 -0.03
N VAL A 44 0.60 3.37 -0.63
CA VAL A 44 0.04 4.38 -1.54
C VAL A 44 -1.29 4.88 -0.97
N ALA A 45 -1.47 6.20 -0.89
CA ALA A 45 -2.74 6.77 -0.45
C ALA A 45 -3.78 6.78 -1.58
N ILE A 46 -5.02 6.37 -1.28
CA ILE A 46 -6.16 6.42 -2.20
C ILE A 46 -7.45 6.70 -1.43
N GLY A 47 -8.07 7.85 -1.68
CA GLY A 47 -9.19 8.34 -0.86
C GLY A 47 -8.82 8.40 0.61
N ASP A 48 -9.59 7.72 1.44
CA ASP A 48 -9.36 7.62 2.90
C ASP A 48 -8.56 6.36 3.29
N PHE A 49 -8.03 5.63 2.31
CA PHE A 49 -7.33 4.36 2.50
C PHE A 49 -5.85 4.47 2.16
N VAL A 50 -5.08 3.51 2.69
CA VAL A 50 -3.69 3.29 2.30
C VAL A 50 -3.56 1.85 1.80
N LEU A 51 -3.08 1.72 0.56
CA LEU A 51 -2.74 0.44 -0.05
C LEU A 51 -1.34 0.01 0.40
N ASP A 52 -1.23 -1.13 1.09
CA ASP A 52 0.05 -1.69 1.55
C ASP A 52 0.78 -2.40 0.39
N LEU A 53 1.92 -1.84 -0.05
CA LEU A 53 2.69 -2.40 -1.17
C LEU A 53 3.36 -3.74 -0.81
N SER A 54 3.65 -3.98 0.48
CA SER A 54 4.22 -5.25 0.92
C SER A 54 3.24 -6.41 0.73
N VAL A 55 1.94 -6.17 0.98
CA VAL A 55 0.88 -7.16 0.82
C VAL A 55 0.64 -7.47 -0.67
N ILE A 56 0.63 -6.43 -1.51
CA ILE A 56 0.49 -6.58 -2.97
C ILE A 56 1.68 -7.36 -3.56
N SER A 57 2.89 -7.08 -3.08
CA SER A 57 4.10 -7.80 -3.46
C SER A 57 4.03 -9.27 -3.06
N ALA A 58 3.65 -9.57 -1.81
CA ALA A 58 3.53 -10.93 -1.31
C ALA A 58 2.44 -11.74 -2.03
N ALA A 59 1.38 -11.07 -2.50
CA ALA A 59 0.33 -11.68 -3.32
C ALA A 59 0.74 -11.93 -4.77
N GLY A 60 1.93 -11.49 -5.20
CA GLY A 60 2.42 -11.68 -6.58
C GLY A 60 1.66 -10.87 -7.64
N LEU A 61 1.06 -9.74 -7.25
CA LEU A 61 0.22 -8.92 -8.13
C LEU A 61 1.00 -7.90 -8.97
N PHE A 62 2.31 -7.76 -8.76
CA PHE A 62 3.18 -6.99 -9.65
C PHE A 62 3.62 -7.87 -10.82
N ASP A 63 3.12 -7.59 -12.01
CA ASP A 63 3.40 -8.34 -13.24
C ASP A 63 4.33 -7.61 -14.23
N GLY A 64 4.74 -6.39 -13.88
CA GLY A 64 5.64 -5.57 -14.69
C GLY A 64 7.10 -6.06 -14.68
N PRO A 65 7.91 -5.65 -15.67
CA PRO A 65 9.26 -6.18 -15.89
C PRO A 65 10.27 -5.90 -14.76
N ILE A 66 9.98 -4.93 -13.88
CA ILE A 66 10.88 -4.48 -12.81
C ILE A 66 10.48 -5.04 -11.45
N LEU A 67 9.17 -5.10 -11.18
CA LEU A 67 8.65 -5.41 -9.84
C LEU A 67 8.17 -6.86 -9.71
N LYS A 68 8.05 -7.59 -10.82
CA LYS A 68 7.71 -9.01 -10.78
C LYS A 68 8.73 -9.78 -9.95
N ASP A 69 8.22 -10.56 -8.98
CA ASP A 69 8.99 -11.37 -8.03
C ASP A 69 10.01 -10.58 -7.16
N SER A 70 9.94 -9.25 -7.16
CA SER A 70 10.88 -8.40 -6.41
C SER A 70 10.51 -8.34 -4.92
N PRO A 71 11.47 -8.56 -4.01
CA PRO A 71 11.22 -8.44 -2.56
C PRO A 71 11.32 -7.00 -2.05
N CYS A 72 11.44 -5.99 -2.93
CA CYS A 72 11.80 -4.62 -2.54
C CYS A 72 10.83 -3.92 -1.57
N PHE A 73 9.60 -4.42 -1.43
CA PHE A 73 8.59 -3.90 -0.49
C PHE A 73 8.53 -4.68 0.84
N LEU A 74 9.31 -5.76 0.96
CA LEU A 74 9.36 -6.58 2.17
C LEU A 74 10.45 -6.04 3.11
N GLN A 75 10.05 -5.57 4.29
CA GLN A 75 11.00 -5.33 5.36
C GLN A 75 11.44 -6.67 5.96
N VAL A 76 12.61 -7.13 5.54
CA VAL A 76 13.35 -8.16 6.26
C VAL A 76 13.90 -7.55 7.55
N MET A 77 13.54 -8.14 8.69
CA MET A 77 14.19 -7.81 9.95
C MET A 77 15.65 -8.23 9.82
N ALA A 78 16.57 -7.28 9.97
CA ALA A 78 17.99 -7.54 10.15
C ALA A 78 18.27 -7.94 11.60
#